data_AF-A0A7S1YBG7-F1
#
_entry.id   AF-A0A7S1YBG7-F1
#
_cell.length_a   1.000
_cell.length_b   1.000
_cell.length_c   1.000
_cell.angle_alpha   90.00
_cell.angle_beta   90.00
_cell.angle_gamma   90.00
#
_symmetry.space_group_name_H-M   'P 1'
#
loop_
_entity.id
_entity.type
_entity.pdbx_description
1 polymer ?
#
loop_
_entity_poly.entity_id
_entity_poly.type
_entity_poly.pdbx_seq_one_letter_code
_entity_poly.pdbx_strand_id
1 'polypeptide(L)'
;RDPEQLANMVVETCSQETSYTRFYGLVSAQLCRAEPMRYILAFDKVFASWYAACDTLDHQKLRTVAMLFAHLLFTDAVPWTAFLPHIELSAWTTSPASRIFLKIFFQEIAASMGVAELAKRFADPEIAPALSGIAPPDSEEDLKYAINFFTAIGLGEATRSMRVALQRCEARASAKPGDSSLSSSSSSFSSSASSSATSSSSSGSLSDDGSEEGAVVQRSKKRRTGDSKGRKEDKKKNKKKNKKKDKKDKKK
;
A
#
# COMPACT_ATOMS: atom_id res chain seq x y z
N ARG A 1 9.48 15.60 32.85
CA ARG A 1 10.04 14.43 32.13
C ARG A 1 9.91 14.72 30.64
N ASP A 2 10.91 14.35 29.86
CA ASP A 2 10.93 14.70 28.44
C ASP A 2 9.91 13.83 27.67
N PRO A 3 8.94 14.44 26.98
CA PRO A 3 7.85 13.72 26.29
C PRO A 3 8.40 12.80 25.18
N GLU A 4 9.50 13.21 24.55
CA GLU A 4 10.21 12.47 23.51
C GLU A 4 10.81 11.17 24.05
N GLN A 5 11.44 11.21 25.22
CA GLN A 5 11.98 10.01 25.86
C GLN A 5 10.87 9.04 26.24
N LEU A 6 9.72 9.55 26.72
CA LEU A 6 8.57 8.70 27.04
C LEU A 6 7.98 8.07 25.78
N ALA A 7 7.77 8.84 24.72
CA ALA A 7 7.28 8.33 23.44
C ALA A 7 8.25 7.27 22.86
N ASN A 8 9.55 7.53 22.89
CA ASN A 8 10.55 6.57 22.42
C ASN A 8 10.58 5.29 23.27
N MET A 9 10.48 5.41 24.60
CA MET A 9 10.38 4.26 25.50
C MET A 9 9.16 3.38 25.19
N VAL A 10 8.01 3.99 24.90
CA VAL A 10 6.79 3.25 24.52
C VAL A 10 6.99 2.52 23.19
N VAL A 11 7.56 3.19 22.18
CA VAL A 11 7.83 2.58 20.87
C VAL A 11 8.86 1.45 20.99
N GLU A 12 9.94 1.67 21.73
CA GLU A 12 10.99 0.68 21.96
C GLU A 12 10.45 -0.55 22.70
N THR A 13 9.62 -0.34 23.73
CA THR A 13 8.95 -1.44 24.45
C THR A 13 8.01 -2.21 23.52
N CYS A 14 7.21 -1.51 22.70
CA CYS A 14 6.35 -2.13 21.69
C CYS A 14 7.15 -2.92 20.63
N SER A 15 8.36 -2.46 20.29
CA SER A 15 9.22 -3.13 19.31
C SER A 15 9.80 -4.46 19.81
N GLN A 16 9.92 -4.64 21.13
CA GLN A 16 10.44 -5.86 21.74
C GLN A 16 9.40 -6.98 21.82
N GLU A 17 8.11 -6.64 21.76
CA GLU A 17 7.06 -7.65 21.75
C GLU A 17 7.05 -8.46 20.46
N THR A 18 6.75 -9.75 20.59
CA THR A 18 6.75 -10.63 19.42
C THR A 18 5.54 -10.42 18.52
N SER A 19 4.46 -9.88 19.05
CA SER A 19 3.19 -9.58 18.37
C SER A 19 2.69 -8.23 18.85
N TYR A 20 2.08 -7.46 17.96
CA TYR A 20 1.54 -6.16 18.31
C TYR A 20 0.31 -6.30 19.21
N THR A 21 0.32 -5.58 20.33
CA THR A 21 -0.80 -5.48 21.25
C THR A 21 -1.44 -4.09 21.15
N ARG A 22 -2.78 -4.05 20.99
CA ARG A 22 -3.55 -2.78 20.88
C ARG A 22 -3.36 -1.85 22.08
N PHE A 23 -2.95 -2.39 23.22
CA PHE A 23 -2.62 -1.66 24.45
C PHE A 23 -1.65 -0.49 24.20
N TYR A 24 -0.56 -0.69 23.46
CA TYR A 24 0.40 0.38 23.17
C TYR A 24 -0.22 1.49 22.32
N GLY A 25 -1.05 1.12 21.34
CA GLY A 25 -1.80 2.09 20.53
C GLY A 25 -2.73 2.96 21.39
N LEU A 26 -3.47 2.33 22.31
CA LEU A 26 -4.36 3.04 23.22
C LEU A 26 -3.60 3.95 24.19
N VAL A 27 -2.53 3.48 24.80
CA VAL A 27 -1.70 4.29 25.71
C VAL A 27 -1.11 5.49 24.98
N SER A 28 -0.50 5.28 23.81
CA SER A 28 0.05 6.37 22.99
C SER A 28 -1.03 7.36 22.56
N ALA A 29 -2.22 6.89 22.17
CA ALA A 29 -3.32 7.77 21.81
C ALA A 29 -3.82 8.59 23.01
N GLN A 30 -3.87 8.00 24.22
CA GLN A 30 -4.23 8.74 25.43
C GLN A 30 -3.18 9.78 25.81
N LEU A 31 -1.89 9.50 25.62
CA LEU A 31 -0.83 10.49 25.83
C LEU A 31 -1.00 11.68 24.87
N CYS A 32 -1.25 11.42 23.58
CA CYS A 32 -1.53 12.47 22.60
C CYS A 32 -2.78 13.28 22.95
N ARG A 33 -3.83 12.66 23.50
CA ARG A 33 -5.06 13.37 23.89
C ARG A 33 -4.88 14.18 25.18
N ALA A 34 -4.02 13.73 26.09
CA ALA A 34 -3.75 14.42 27.35
C ALA A 34 -3.00 15.74 27.14
N GLU A 35 -1.87 15.72 26.40
CA GLU A 35 -1.13 16.93 26.04
C GLU A 35 -0.80 16.96 24.53
N PRO A 36 -1.76 17.41 23.69
CA PRO A 36 -1.64 17.32 22.23
C PRO A 36 -0.39 17.98 21.67
N MET A 37 -0.11 19.23 22.05
CA MET A 37 1.03 19.98 21.53
C MET A 37 2.37 19.29 21.82
N ARG A 38 2.48 18.61 22.96
CA ARG A 38 3.76 18.11 23.45
C ARG A 38 4.01 16.67 23.02
N TYR A 39 3.01 15.81 23.07
CA TYR A 39 3.15 14.41 22.67
C TYR A 39 3.04 14.21 21.16
N ILE A 40 2.22 14.98 20.43
CA ILE A 40 2.14 14.86 18.97
C ILE A 40 3.51 15.17 18.35
N LEU A 41 4.13 16.29 18.71
CA LEU A 41 5.48 16.65 18.26
C LEU A 41 6.55 15.63 18.68
N ALA A 42 6.38 15.02 19.87
CA ALA A 42 7.29 13.98 20.33
C ALA A 42 7.17 12.71 19.49
N PHE A 43 5.95 12.23 19.24
CA PHE A 43 5.71 11.06 18.39
C PHE A 43 6.12 11.32 16.93
N ASP A 44 6.01 12.55 16.45
CA ASP A 44 6.46 12.96 15.13
C ASP A 44 7.98 12.78 14.95
N LYS A 45 8.77 13.34 15.88
CA LYS A 45 10.22 13.16 15.90
C LYS A 45 10.64 11.70 16.05
N VAL A 46 9.93 10.94 16.88
CA VAL A 46 10.18 9.51 17.06
C VAL A 46 9.83 8.75 15.79
N PHE A 47 8.74 9.09 15.09
CA PHE A 47 8.41 8.49 13.81
C PHE A 47 9.51 8.74 12.78
N ALA A 48 10.00 9.97 12.66
CA ALA A 48 11.08 10.33 11.73
C ALA A 48 12.37 9.53 12.00
N SER A 49 12.77 9.38 13.27
CA SER A 49 13.98 8.63 13.63
C SER A 49 13.85 7.13 13.37
N TRP A 50 12.70 6.54 13.68
CA TRP A 50 12.43 5.13 13.43
C TRP A 50 12.26 4.82 11.94
N TYR A 51 11.65 5.73 11.16
CA TYR A 51 11.52 5.58 9.72
C TYR A 51 12.88 5.64 9.02
N ALA A 52 13.75 6.60 9.40
CA ALA A 52 15.12 6.67 8.90
C ALA A 52 15.97 5.44 9.27
N ALA A 53 15.71 4.82 10.43
CA ALA A 53 16.41 3.63 10.90
C ALA A 53 15.82 2.30 10.39
N CYS A 54 14.76 2.32 9.56
CA CYS A 54 14.03 1.11 9.14
C CYS A 54 14.92 0.01 8.55
N ASP A 55 15.97 0.38 7.82
CA ASP A 55 16.88 -0.57 7.18
C ASP A 55 17.73 -1.39 8.17
N THR A 56 17.93 -0.87 9.37
CA THR A 56 18.73 -1.53 10.43
C THR A 56 17.88 -2.43 11.32
N LEU A 57 16.56 -2.31 11.23
CA LEU A 57 15.61 -2.98 12.12
C LEU A 57 15.23 -4.37 11.56
N ASP A 58 15.03 -5.32 12.48
CA ASP A 58 14.54 -6.63 12.11
C ASP A 58 13.07 -6.58 11.68
N HIS A 59 12.67 -7.50 10.80
CA HIS A 59 11.33 -7.57 10.20
C HIS A 59 10.21 -7.63 11.24
N GLN A 60 10.46 -8.31 12.36
CA GLN A 60 9.50 -8.40 13.45
C GLN A 60 9.26 -7.05 14.12
N LYS A 61 10.33 -6.26 14.34
CA LYS A 61 10.25 -4.91 14.92
C LYS A 61 9.56 -3.95 13.97
N LEU A 62 9.86 -4.04 12.66
CA LEU A 62 9.18 -3.23 11.65
C LEU A 62 7.68 -3.45 11.67
N ARG A 63 7.22 -4.69 11.84
CA ARG A 63 5.80 -5.02 11.92
C ARG A 63 5.13 -4.37 13.13
N THR A 64 5.70 -4.53 14.32
CA THR A 64 5.08 -4.02 15.56
C THR A 64 5.06 -2.51 15.60
N VAL A 65 6.15 -1.87 15.18
CA VAL A 65 6.28 -0.40 15.14
C VAL A 65 5.35 0.20 14.07
N ALA A 66 5.26 -0.39 12.87
CA ALA A 66 4.33 0.06 11.84
C ALA A 66 2.87 0.02 12.32
N MET A 67 2.46 -1.08 12.99
CA MET A 67 1.11 -1.20 13.53
C MET A 67 0.82 -0.17 14.62
N LEU A 68 1.80 0.17 15.45
CA LEU A 68 1.65 1.21 16.48
C LEU A 68 1.40 2.59 15.88
N PHE A 69 2.20 3.01 14.88
CA PHE A 69 2.00 4.31 14.24
C PHE A 69 0.73 4.35 13.40
N ALA A 70 0.37 3.25 12.74
CA ALA A 70 -0.93 3.12 12.06
C ALA A 70 -2.09 3.36 13.03
N HIS A 71 -1.99 2.82 14.25
CA HIS A 71 -2.98 3.03 15.31
C HIS A 71 -3.19 4.50 15.65
N LEU A 72 -2.10 5.27 15.75
CA LEU A 72 -2.19 6.69 16.07
C LEU A 72 -2.90 7.51 14.99
N LEU A 73 -2.74 7.12 13.71
CA LEU A 73 -3.44 7.78 12.60
C LEU A 73 -4.91 7.40 12.54
N PHE A 74 -5.26 6.11 12.56
CA PHE A 74 -6.67 5.71 12.41
C PHE A 74 -7.53 6.07 13.62
N THR A 75 -6.93 6.30 14.80
CA THR A 75 -7.65 6.78 15.98
C THR A 75 -7.74 8.31 16.08
N ASP A 76 -7.29 9.02 15.03
CA ASP A 76 -7.19 10.48 14.96
C ASP A 76 -6.47 11.08 16.19
N ALA A 77 -5.50 10.35 16.75
CA ALA A 77 -4.70 10.83 17.89
C ALA A 77 -3.56 11.74 17.45
N VAL A 78 -3.07 11.54 16.24
CA VAL A 78 -2.02 12.35 15.59
C VAL A 78 -2.55 12.77 14.21
N PRO A 79 -2.42 14.05 13.83
CA PRO A 79 -2.80 14.51 12.51
C PRO A 79 -1.93 13.86 11.43
N TRP A 80 -2.53 13.53 10.29
CA TRP A 80 -1.85 12.92 9.15
C TRP A 80 -0.71 13.79 8.60
N THR A 81 -0.81 15.11 8.80
CA THR A 81 0.22 16.09 8.43
C THR A 81 1.51 15.99 9.24
N ALA A 82 1.53 15.27 10.36
CA ALA A 82 2.76 15.03 11.13
C ALA A 82 3.61 13.92 10.48
N PHE A 83 3.04 12.72 10.31
CA PHE A 83 3.83 11.57 9.85
C PHE A 83 4.07 11.51 8.33
N LEU A 84 3.08 11.89 7.51
CA LEU A 84 3.18 11.72 6.05
C LEU A 84 4.34 12.48 5.38
N PRO A 85 4.73 13.71 5.81
CA PRO A 85 5.87 14.42 5.22
C PRO A 85 7.21 13.69 5.35
N HIS A 86 7.36 12.79 6.33
CA HIS A 86 8.57 11.98 6.50
C HIS A 86 8.63 10.78 5.55
N ILE A 87 7.54 10.47 4.85
CA ILE A 87 7.43 9.31 3.99
C ILE A 87 7.66 9.72 2.53
N GLU A 88 8.75 9.22 1.96
CA GLU A 88 9.04 9.34 0.53
C GLU A 88 8.89 8.00 -0.19
N LEU A 89 8.04 7.99 -1.22
CA LEU A 89 7.75 6.83 -2.04
C LEU A 89 8.25 7.07 -3.47
N SER A 90 9.52 6.78 -3.72
CA SER A 90 10.14 6.86 -5.04
C SER A 90 10.97 5.60 -5.34
N ALA A 91 11.20 5.33 -6.62
CA ALA A 91 11.92 4.14 -7.07
C ALA A 91 13.36 4.06 -6.52
N TRP A 92 14.01 5.21 -6.33
CA TRP A 92 15.42 5.31 -5.90
C TRP A 92 15.59 5.51 -4.40
N THR A 93 14.67 6.22 -3.72
CA THR A 93 14.78 6.52 -2.28
C THR A 93 14.22 5.39 -1.41
N THR A 94 13.25 4.62 -1.90
CA THR A 94 12.55 3.63 -1.07
C THR A 94 13.27 2.27 -1.04
N SER A 95 13.99 2.01 0.06
CA SER A 95 14.58 0.72 0.42
C SER A 95 13.55 -0.43 0.56
N PRO A 96 13.94 -1.70 0.36
CA PRO A 96 13.06 -2.84 0.63
C PRO A 96 12.45 -2.86 2.04
N ALA A 97 13.18 -2.44 3.08
CA ALA A 97 12.67 -2.44 4.45
C ALA A 97 11.57 -1.38 4.65
N SER A 98 11.76 -0.17 4.09
CA SER A 98 10.72 0.86 4.12
C SER A 98 9.49 0.47 3.31
N ARG A 99 9.63 -0.27 2.20
CA ARG A 99 8.47 -0.85 1.48
C ARG A 99 7.68 -1.82 2.36
N ILE A 100 8.35 -2.67 3.12
CA ILE A 100 7.70 -3.62 4.05
C ILE A 100 7.00 -2.84 5.17
N PHE A 101 7.66 -1.82 5.73
CA PHE A 101 7.07 -0.94 6.75
C PHE A 101 5.79 -0.27 6.23
N LEU A 102 5.86 0.43 5.11
CA LEU A 102 4.72 1.12 4.50
C LEU A 102 3.60 0.16 4.10
N LYS A 103 3.94 -1.04 3.62
CA LYS A 103 2.96 -2.08 3.35
C LYS A 103 2.15 -2.42 4.60
N ILE A 104 2.83 -2.72 5.71
CA ILE A 104 2.15 -3.09 6.97
C ILE A 104 1.36 -1.90 7.51
N PHE A 105 1.96 -0.71 7.48
CA PHE A 105 1.35 0.53 7.94
C PHE A 105 0.02 0.83 7.24
N PHE A 106 0.01 0.91 5.90
CA PHE A 106 -1.21 1.21 5.16
C PHE A 106 -2.23 0.06 5.18
N GLN A 107 -1.80 -1.20 5.24
CA GLN A 107 -2.72 -2.33 5.41
C GLN A 107 -3.45 -2.27 6.75
N GLU A 108 -2.76 -1.91 7.84
CA GLU A 108 -3.38 -1.80 9.17
C GLU A 108 -4.37 -0.63 9.25
N ILE A 109 -4.03 0.51 8.63
CA ILE A 109 -4.93 1.67 8.50
C ILE A 109 -6.18 1.30 7.69
N ALA A 110 -5.99 0.63 6.55
CA ALA A 110 -7.11 0.20 5.71
C ALA A 110 -7.95 -0.90 6.36
N ALA A 111 -7.36 -1.76 7.18
CA ALA A 111 -8.08 -2.80 7.91
C ALA A 111 -8.97 -2.23 9.04
N SER A 112 -8.60 -1.09 9.60
CA SER A 112 -9.31 -0.45 10.72
C SER A 112 -10.40 0.52 10.28
N MET A 113 -10.13 1.41 9.32
CA MET A 113 -11.12 2.38 8.80
C MET A 113 -11.83 1.91 7.52
N GLY A 114 -11.20 1.02 6.76
CA GLY A 114 -11.67 0.62 5.44
C GLY A 114 -10.96 1.39 4.31
N VAL A 115 -10.90 0.76 3.13
CA VAL A 115 -10.19 1.29 1.96
C VAL A 115 -10.87 2.54 1.39
N ALA A 116 -12.21 2.62 1.46
CA ALA A 116 -12.98 3.75 0.95
C ALA A 116 -12.75 5.02 1.80
N GLU A 117 -12.68 4.89 3.12
CA GLU A 117 -12.37 6.02 4.01
C GLU A 117 -10.93 6.49 3.82
N LEU A 118 -9.98 5.56 3.68
CA LEU A 118 -8.60 5.90 3.35
C LEU A 118 -8.49 6.68 2.02
N ALA A 119 -9.24 6.26 1.00
CA ALA A 119 -9.31 6.96 -0.28
C ALA A 119 -9.83 8.39 -0.14
N LYS A 120 -10.83 8.60 0.72
CA LYS A 120 -11.39 9.92 1.01
C LYS A 120 -10.34 10.81 1.70
N ARG A 121 -9.64 10.29 2.71
CA ARG A 121 -8.57 11.01 3.41
C ARG A 121 -7.42 11.40 2.46
N PHE A 122 -7.06 10.53 1.53
CA PHE A 122 -6.05 10.86 0.50
C PHE A 122 -6.52 11.89 -0.52
N ALA A 123 -7.82 12.10 -0.67
CA ALA A 123 -8.38 13.13 -1.53
C ALA A 123 -8.57 14.47 -0.81
N ASP A 124 -8.42 14.52 0.52
CA ASP A 124 -8.63 15.73 1.30
C ASP A 124 -7.53 16.76 1.01
N PRO A 125 -7.89 18.02 0.69
CA PRO A 125 -6.94 19.05 0.27
C PRO A 125 -5.96 19.47 1.39
N GLU A 126 -6.33 19.28 2.66
CA GLU A 126 -5.46 19.56 3.82
C GLU A 126 -4.31 18.57 3.92
N ILE A 127 -4.51 17.33 3.46
CA ILE A 127 -3.54 16.24 3.52
C ILE A 127 -2.70 16.17 2.23
N ALA A 128 -3.24 16.69 1.12
CA ALA A 128 -2.54 16.79 -0.16
C ALA A 128 -1.08 17.31 -0.08
N PRO A 129 -0.74 18.41 0.64
CA PRO A 129 0.65 18.86 0.74
C PRO A 129 1.54 17.88 1.51
N ALA A 130 0.99 17.19 2.51
CA ALA A 130 1.71 16.18 3.29
C ALA A 130 1.93 14.88 2.48
N LEU A 131 1.11 14.63 1.46
CA LEU A 131 1.26 13.52 0.51
C LEU A 131 2.26 13.80 -0.61
N SER A 132 2.89 14.98 -0.64
CA SER A 132 3.87 15.33 -1.67
C SER A 132 5.02 14.32 -1.79
N GLY A 133 5.46 13.72 -0.68
CA GLY A 133 6.46 12.65 -0.69
C GLY A 133 5.95 11.29 -1.21
N ILE A 134 4.64 11.04 -1.16
CA ILE A 134 4.02 9.77 -1.58
C ILE A 134 3.49 9.84 -3.02
N ALA A 135 2.94 10.98 -3.42
CA ALA A 135 2.33 11.21 -4.72
C ALA A 135 2.54 12.68 -5.13
N PRO A 136 3.74 13.06 -5.58
CA PRO A 136 3.98 14.40 -6.08
C PRO A 136 3.12 14.65 -7.34
N PRO A 137 2.42 15.79 -7.43
CA PRO A 137 1.56 16.10 -8.58
C PRO A 137 2.35 16.42 -9.85
N ASP A 138 3.67 16.55 -9.78
CA ASP A 138 4.50 17.02 -10.90
C ASP A 138 5.32 15.91 -11.58
N SER A 139 5.44 14.73 -10.96
CA SER A 139 6.26 13.61 -11.46
C SER A 139 5.38 12.43 -11.88
N GLU A 140 5.40 12.10 -13.17
CA GLU A 140 4.68 10.96 -13.73
C GLU A 140 5.25 9.62 -13.22
N GLU A 141 6.57 9.54 -13.07
CA GLU A 141 7.28 8.32 -12.67
C GLU A 141 6.97 7.93 -11.23
N ASP A 142 7.04 8.89 -10.32
CA ASP A 142 6.75 8.67 -8.89
C ASP A 142 5.27 8.33 -8.68
N LEU A 143 4.38 8.93 -9.47
CA LEU A 143 2.95 8.65 -9.39
C LEU A 143 2.61 7.25 -9.92
N LYS A 144 3.25 6.81 -11.01
CA LYS A 144 3.17 5.41 -11.49
C LYS A 144 3.70 4.45 -10.43
N TYR A 145 4.82 4.78 -9.81
CA TYR A 145 5.41 3.98 -8.76
C TYR A 145 4.49 3.84 -7.53
N ALA A 146 3.90 4.95 -7.08
CA ALA A 146 2.93 4.96 -5.98
C ALA A 146 1.68 4.12 -6.31
N ILE A 147 1.09 4.29 -7.50
CA ILE A 147 -0.07 3.50 -7.94
C ILE A 147 0.27 2.00 -7.95
N ASN A 148 1.43 1.63 -8.47
CA ASN A 148 1.90 0.24 -8.51
C ASN A 148 2.14 -0.32 -7.10
N PHE A 149 2.69 0.47 -6.19
CA PHE A 149 2.90 0.09 -4.80
C PHE A 149 1.57 -0.23 -4.09
N PHE A 150 0.62 0.71 -4.11
CA PHE A 150 -0.68 0.51 -3.45
C PHE A 150 -1.52 -0.61 -4.09
N THR A 151 -1.44 -0.78 -5.42
CA THR A 151 -2.11 -1.91 -6.10
C THR A 151 -1.49 -3.25 -5.72
N ALA A 152 -0.15 -3.35 -5.63
CA ALA A 152 0.55 -4.56 -5.19
C ALA A 152 0.24 -4.95 -3.74
N ILE A 153 -0.13 -3.97 -2.91
CA ILE A 153 -0.48 -4.18 -1.49
C ILE A 153 -1.97 -4.56 -1.31
N GLY A 154 -2.78 -4.44 -2.37
CA GLY A 154 -4.22 -4.71 -2.35
C GLY A 154 -5.07 -3.47 -2.01
N LEU A 155 -4.50 -2.27 -2.04
CA LEU A 155 -5.16 -0.99 -1.76
C LEU A 155 -5.41 -0.18 -3.06
N GLY A 156 -5.65 -0.86 -4.18
CA GLY A 156 -5.80 -0.22 -5.49
C GLY A 156 -7.03 0.68 -5.65
N GLU A 157 -7.99 0.63 -4.72
CA GLU A 157 -9.14 1.54 -4.68
C GLU A 157 -8.79 2.89 -4.03
N ALA A 158 -7.81 2.92 -3.12
CA ALA A 158 -7.34 4.16 -2.48
C ALA A 158 -6.62 5.11 -3.46
N THR A 159 -6.14 4.60 -4.60
CA THR A 159 -5.38 5.36 -5.59
C THR A 159 -6.22 6.02 -6.68
N ARG A 160 -7.55 6.08 -6.55
CA ARG A 160 -8.42 6.73 -7.55
C ARG A 160 -8.01 8.19 -7.81
N SER A 161 -7.74 8.97 -6.77
CA SER A 161 -7.28 10.36 -6.88
C SER A 161 -5.92 10.47 -7.59
N MET A 162 -4.99 9.57 -7.26
CA MET A 162 -3.66 9.49 -7.88
C MET A 162 -3.74 9.19 -9.38
N ARG A 163 -4.65 8.29 -9.80
CA ARG A 163 -4.86 8.01 -11.24
C ARG A 163 -5.40 9.21 -12.00
N VAL A 164 -6.30 9.98 -11.40
CA VAL A 164 -6.81 11.22 -12.00
C VAL A 164 -5.69 12.27 -12.11
N ALA A 165 -4.84 12.39 -11.10
CA ALA A 165 -3.66 13.25 -11.15
C ALA A 165 -2.69 12.82 -12.28
N LEU A 166 -2.50 11.51 -12.47
CA LEU A 166 -1.64 10.96 -13.52
C LEU A 166 -2.16 11.30 -14.91
N GLN A 167 -3.46 11.14 -15.14
CA GLN A 167 -4.09 11.53 -16.41
C GLN A 167 -3.93 13.03 -16.70
N ARG A 168 -3.99 13.88 -15.65
CA ARG A 168 -3.73 15.32 -15.81
C ARG A 168 -2.27 15.61 -16.14
N CYS A 169 -1.32 14.91 -15.54
CA CYS A 169 0.10 15.03 -15.86
C CYS A 169 0.39 14.60 -17.30
N GLU A 170 -0.13 13.45 -17.74
CA GLU A 170 0.02 12.94 -19.11
C GLU A 170 -0.64 13.88 -20.14
N ALA A 171 -1.82 14.44 -19.82
CA ALA A 171 -2.47 15.46 -20.64
C ALA A 171 -1.64 16.76 -20.72
N ARG A 172 -1.02 17.19 -19.62
CA ARG A 172 -0.14 18.36 -19.60
C ARG A 172 1.18 18.12 -20.33
N ALA A 173 1.74 16.92 -20.25
CA ALA A 173 2.95 16.52 -20.96
C ALA A 173 2.72 16.49 -22.48
N SER A 174 1.56 15.98 -22.91
CA SER A 174 1.14 16.00 -24.31
C SER A 174 0.69 17.38 -24.80
N ALA A 175 0.30 18.29 -23.90
CA ALA A 175 -0.10 19.67 -24.19
C ALA A 175 1.04 20.71 -24.04
N LYS A 176 2.32 20.30 -23.95
CA LYS A 176 3.41 21.27 -24.03
C LYS A 176 3.31 22.10 -25.32
N PRO A 177 3.42 23.43 -25.23
CA PRO A 177 3.10 24.34 -26.32
C PRO A 177 4.20 24.29 -27.37
N GLY A 178 3.80 24.26 -28.65
CA GLY A 178 4.62 24.85 -29.69
C GLY A 178 4.76 26.34 -29.38
N ASP A 179 5.98 26.77 -29.10
CA ASP A 179 6.34 28.18 -29.19
C ASP A 179 6.45 28.57 -30.67
N SER A 180 6.02 29.78 -30.93
CA SER A 180 5.48 30.36 -32.15
C SER A 180 6.41 31.42 -32.70
N SER A 181 6.59 31.45 -34.03
CA SER A 181 6.80 32.72 -34.75
C SER A 181 5.84 32.82 -35.94
N LEU A 182 4.78 33.59 -35.70
CA LEU A 182 4.03 34.46 -36.62
C LEU A 182 4.06 34.11 -38.14
N SER A 183 2.94 33.66 -38.70
CA SER A 183 2.36 34.35 -39.87
C SER A 183 0.88 33.98 -40.05
N SER A 184 0.10 35.05 -40.17
CA SER A 184 -1.28 35.09 -40.62
C SER A 184 -1.50 34.41 -41.97
N SER A 185 -2.57 33.63 -42.10
CA SER A 185 -3.45 33.73 -43.27
C SER A 185 -4.75 32.96 -43.07
N SER A 186 -5.83 33.73 -43.08
CA SER A 186 -7.18 33.35 -43.42
C SER A 186 -7.27 32.38 -44.61
N SER A 187 -8.13 31.37 -44.53
CA SER A 187 -9.07 31.06 -45.60
C SER A 187 -10.16 30.11 -45.12
N SER A 188 -11.33 30.69 -44.94
CA SER A 188 -12.63 30.05 -44.97
C SER A 188 -13.02 29.69 -46.40
N PHE A 189 -13.38 28.44 -46.67
CA PHE A 189 -14.42 27.97 -47.62
C PHE A 189 -14.40 26.43 -47.61
N SER A 190 -15.46 25.66 -47.82
CA SER A 190 -16.89 25.85 -47.66
C SER A 190 -17.48 24.44 -47.57
N SER A 191 -18.55 24.36 -46.81
CA SER A 191 -19.49 23.26 -46.61
C SER A 191 -20.01 22.59 -47.88
N SER A 192 -20.43 21.33 -47.76
CA SER A 192 -21.68 20.89 -48.37
C SER A 192 -22.47 20.03 -47.38
N ALA A 193 -23.74 20.37 -47.26
CA ALA A 193 -24.73 19.80 -46.35
C ALA A 193 -25.86 19.21 -47.19
N SER A 194 -26.45 18.11 -46.72
CA SER A 194 -27.87 17.73 -46.88
C SER A 194 -28.02 16.28 -46.39
N SER A 195 -28.50 16.03 -45.18
CA SER A 195 -29.91 15.95 -44.75
C SER A 195 -30.62 14.68 -45.21
N SER A 196 -31.02 13.81 -44.26
CA SER A 196 -32.42 13.53 -43.94
C SER A 196 -32.54 12.32 -43.01
N ALA A 197 -33.40 12.47 -42.01
CA ALA A 197 -33.72 11.49 -40.99
C ALA A 197 -34.54 10.31 -41.54
N THR A 198 -34.36 9.12 -40.96
CA THR A 198 -35.43 8.13 -40.75
C THR A 198 -35.13 7.29 -39.51
N SER A 199 -36.09 7.26 -38.61
CA SER A 199 -36.22 6.38 -37.44
C SER A 199 -36.52 4.94 -37.84
N SER A 200 -35.97 3.95 -37.12
CA SER A 200 -36.72 2.76 -36.67
C SER A 200 -35.88 1.84 -35.80
N SER A 201 -36.39 1.59 -34.60
CA SER A 201 -36.06 0.51 -33.67
C SER A 201 -36.29 -0.88 -34.25
N SER A 202 -35.43 -1.86 -33.96
CA SER A 202 -35.81 -3.21 -33.47
C SER A 202 -34.60 -4.16 -33.22
N SER A 203 -34.59 -4.71 -32.01
CA SER A 203 -34.23 -6.08 -31.59
C SER A 203 -33.52 -7.08 -32.52
N GLY A 204 -32.51 -7.77 -31.96
CA GLY A 204 -32.51 -9.25 -31.87
C GLY A 204 -31.45 -10.02 -32.66
N SER A 205 -30.87 -11.02 -31.97
CA SER A 205 -30.19 -12.24 -32.47
C SER A 205 -28.73 -12.07 -32.93
N LEU A 206 -27.71 -12.68 -32.31
CA LEU A 206 -27.38 -14.11 -32.14
C LEU A 206 -27.09 -14.87 -33.45
N SER A 207 -26.08 -15.74 -33.36
CA SER A 207 -25.45 -16.64 -34.35
C SER A 207 -24.15 -16.07 -34.96
N ASP A 208 -22.95 -16.58 -34.69
CA ASP A 208 -22.39 -17.96 -34.75
C ASP A 208 -21.90 -18.34 -36.15
N ASP A 209 -20.80 -19.10 -36.14
CA ASP A 209 -20.08 -19.78 -37.23
C ASP A 209 -19.02 -18.95 -38.00
N GLY A 210 -17.76 -19.36 -38.11
CA GLY A 210 -17.11 -20.62 -37.77
C GLY A 210 -16.03 -20.96 -38.80
N SER A 211 -15.08 -21.79 -38.38
CA SER A 211 -14.05 -22.50 -39.16
C SER A 211 -12.70 -21.80 -39.43
N GLU A 212 -11.53 -22.43 -39.26
CA GLU A 212 -10.94 -23.48 -38.40
C GLU A 212 -9.55 -23.81 -39.02
N GLU A 213 -8.80 -24.71 -38.37
CA GLU A 213 -7.50 -25.32 -38.74
C GLU A 213 -6.26 -24.62 -38.14
N GLY A 214 -5.43 -25.23 -37.28
CA GLY A 214 -5.17 -26.66 -37.11
C GLY A 214 -4.89 -27.08 -35.66
N ALA A 215 -5.35 -28.29 -35.38
CA ALA A 215 -5.32 -29.00 -34.11
C ALA A 215 -4.00 -29.72 -33.84
N VAL A 216 -3.65 -29.85 -32.55
CA VAL A 216 -3.14 -31.12 -32.02
C VAL A 216 -3.75 -31.39 -30.64
N VAL A 217 -4.60 -32.40 -30.61
CA VAL A 217 -5.33 -32.93 -29.46
C VAL A 217 -4.49 -34.04 -28.82
N GLN A 218 -4.38 -34.07 -27.49
CA GLN A 218 -4.66 -35.31 -26.74
C GLN A 218 -5.34 -35.03 -25.41
N ARG A 219 -6.44 -35.76 -25.24
CA ARG A 219 -7.49 -35.67 -24.22
C ARG A 219 -7.55 -37.04 -23.58
N SER A 220 -7.56 -37.12 -22.24
CA SER A 220 -8.52 -38.01 -21.52
C SER A 220 -8.35 -38.00 -20.00
N LYS A 221 -9.37 -37.45 -19.34
CA LYS A 221 -10.24 -38.07 -18.32
C LYS A 221 -9.61 -38.96 -17.24
N LYS A 222 -9.80 -38.48 -16.00
CA LYS A 222 -10.54 -39.14 -14.90
C LYS A 222 -9.97 -40.48 -14.38
N ARG A 223 -9.44 -40.44 -13.15
CA ARG A 223 -9.97 -41.22 -12.01
C ARG A 223 -9.31 -40.82 -10.68
N ARG A 224 -10.16 -40.73 -9.66
CA ARG A 224 -9.82 -40.65 -8.23
C ARG A 224 -9.19 -41.98 -7.81
N THR A 225 -8.14 -41.91 -6.98
CA THR A 225 -7.90 -42.73 -5.77
C THR A 225 -6.54 -42.32 -5.21
N GLY A 226 -6.47 -42.11 -3.89
CA GLY A 226 -5.34 -41.43 -3.25
C GLY A 226 -4.09 -42.26 -3.00
N ASP A 227 -3.06 -41.59 -2.48
CA ASP A 227 -2.13 -42.19 -1.53
C ASP A 227 -1.49 -41.08 -0.69
N SER A 228 -1.80 -41.13 0.60
CA SER A 228 -1.19 -40.33 1.65
C SER A 228 0.12 -40.99 2.10
N LYS A 229 1.25 -40.61 1.50
CA LYS A 229 2.59 -40.95 2.01
C LYS A 229 3.55 -39.78 1.85
N GLY A 230 3.80 -39.09 2.97
CA GLY A 230 4.84 -38.06 3.07
C GLY A 230 5.08 -37.50 4.47
N ARG A 231 4.29 -37.90 5.49
CA ARG A 231 4.30 -37.24 6.81
C ARG A 231 4.54 -38.20 7.99
N LYS A 232 5.42 -39.19 7.84
CA LYS A 232 5.77 -40.13 8.94
C LYS A 232 7.26 -40.29 9.27
N GLU A 233 8.19 -39.67 8.55
CA GLU A 233 9.63 -39.83 8.85
C GLU A 233 10.18 -38.83 9.88
N ASP A 234 9.64 -37.62 10.01
CA ASP A 234 10.20 -36.64 10.94
C ASP A 234 9.84 -36.87 12.41
N LYS A 235 8.73 -37.56 12.70
CA LYS A 235 8.34 -37.88 14.09
C LYS A 235 9.20 -38.97 14.75
N LYS A 236 9.93 -39.80 13.97
CA LYS A 236 10.76 -40.88 14.53
C LYS A 236 12.15 -40.42 15.00
N LYS A 237 12.69 -39.33 14.42
CA LYS A 237 13.96 -38.75 14.87
C LYS A 237 13.85 -38.04 16.22
N ASN A 238 12.72 -37.39 16.50
CA ASN A 238 12.55 -36.62 17.74
C ASN A 238 12.34 -37.50 18.99
N LYS A 239 11.75 -38.70 18.84
CA LYS A 239 11.54 -39.64 19.96
C LYS A 239 12.81 -40.37 20.41
N LYS A 240 13.83 -40.49 19.54
CA LYS A 240 15.13 -41.11 19.87
C LYS A 240 16.09 -40.18 20.61
N LYS A 241 15.95 -38.85 20.46
CA LYS A 241 16.75 -37.85 21.21
C LYS A 241 16.31 -37.72 22.67
N ASN A 242 15.00 -37.75 22.96
CA ASN A 242 14.53 -37.63 24.35
C ASN A 242 14.90 -38.83 25.23
N LYS A 243 14.88 -40.05 24.68
CA LYS A 243 15.21 -41.27 25.45
C LYS A 243 16.71 -41.40 25.81
N LYS A 244 17.58 -40.59 25.22
CA LYS A 244 19.02 -40.54 25.52
C LYS A 244 19.37 -39.51 26.60
N LYS A 245 18.50 -38.53 26.87
CA LYS A 245 18.68 -37.54 27.94
C LYS A 245 18.29 -38.11 29.31
N ASP A 246 17.15 -38.80 29.39
CA ASP A 246 16.66 -39.43 30.64
C ASP A 246 17.56 -40.56 31.18
N LYS A 247 18.42 -41.18 30.36
CA LYS A 247 19.38 -42.19 30.83
C LYS A 247 20.68 -41.61 31.38
N LYS A 248 20.94 -40.30 31.19
CA LYS A 248 22.17 -39.65 31.66
C LYS A 248 22.01 -39.05 33.07
N ASP A 249 20.78 -38.70 33.46
CA ASP A 249 20.47 -38.15 34.79
C ASP A 249 20.23 -39.22 35.87
N LYS A 250 20.24 -40.51 35.52
CA LYS A 250 20.10 -41.63 36.46
C LYS A 250 21.42 -42.30 36.88
N LYS A 251 22.57 -41.70 36.53
CA LYS A 251 23.90 -42.25 36.81
C LYS A 251 24.89 -41.22 37.36
N LYS A 252 24.39 -40.19 38.04
CA LYS A 252 25.16 -39.26 38.86
C LYS A 252 24.59 -39.26 40.27
#